data_AF-A0A164NGQ8-F1
#
_entry.id   AF-A0A164NGQ8-F1
#
_cell.length_a   1.000
_cell.length_b   1.000
_cell.length_c   1.000
_cell.angle_alpha   90.00
_cell.angle_beta   90.00
_cell.angle_gamma   90.00
#
_symmetry.space_group_name_H-M   'P 1'
#
loop_
_entity.id
_entity.type
_entity.pdbx_description
1 polymer ?
#
loop_
_entity_poly.entity_id
_entity_poly.type
_entity_poly.pdbx_seq_one_letter_code
_entity_poly.pdbx_strand_id
1 'polypeptide(L)'
;MIDSKTGGSIVHVSSQASQAPLKDHAVYCSAKAALDMLCKVMALELGQHKIRVNCVNPTVVLTEMGKLGWSDPTKANPMLAGIPLGRFAEVEEVVDAVV
;
A
#
# COMPACT_ATOMS: atom_id res chain seq x y z
N MET A 1 -16.12 -2.25 17.61
CA MET A 1 -16.94 -1.84 16.45
C MET A 1 -18.20 -2.70 16.36
N ILE A 2 -18.09 -4.02 16.15
CA ILE A 2 -19.26 -4.91 16.13
C ILE A 2 -19.96 -4.97 17.49
N ASP A 3 -19.24 -5.38 18.55
CA ASP A 3 -19.84 -5.50 19.90
C ASP A 3 -20.35 -4.17 20.44
N SER A 4 -19.63 -3.08 20.14
CA SER A 4 -20.01 -1.72 20.48
C SER A 4 -21.12 -1.15 19.58
N LYS A 5 -21.57 -1.87 18.54
CA LYS A 5 -22.55 -1.45 17.53
C LYS A 5 -22.23 -0.10 16.87
N THR A 6 -20.95 0.20 16.71
CA THR A 6 -20.45 1.39 16.04
C THR A 6 -19.82 1.01 14.71
N GLY A 7 -20.21 1.71 13.64
CA GLY A 7 -19.51 1.62 12.36
C GLY A 7 -18.06 2.11 12.46
N GLY A 8 -17.31 2.01 11.37
CA GLY A 8 -15.92 2.40 11.37
C GLY A 8 -15.23 2.32 10.02
N SER A 9 -13.94 2.63 10.02
CA SER A 9 -13.07 2.53 8.86
C SER A 9 -11.76 1.87 9.28
N ILE A 10 -11.32 0.88 8.50
CA ILE A 10 -10.02 0.23 8.62
C ILE A 10 -9.28 0.49 7.31
N VAL A 11 -8.04 0.97 7.41
CA VAL A 11 -7.18 1.21 6.26
C VAL A 11 -5.89 0.42 6.43
N HIS A 12 -5.60 -0.47 5.49
CA HIS A 12 -4.34 -1.19 5.42
C HIS A 12 -3.35 -0.44 4.52
N VAL A 13 -2.11 -0.25 4.99
CA VAL A 13 -1.02 0.25 4.14
C VAL A 13 -0.40 -0.94 3.41
N SER A 14 -0.86 -1.17 2.19
CA SER A 14 -0.36 -2.23 1.31
C SER A 14 0.81 -1.71 0.47
N SER A 15 0.84 -1.99 -0.83
CA SER A 15 1.91 -1.60 -1.75
C SER A 15 1.44 -1.84 -3.19
N GLN A 16 1.91 -1.06 -4.16
CA GLN A 16 1.76 -1.37 -5.59
C GLN A 16 2.28 -2.78 -5.95
N ALA A 17 3.22 -3.31 -5.15
CA ALA A 17 3.83 -4.62 -5.30
C ALA A 17 2.85 -5.79 -5.03
N SER A 18 1.64 -5.49 -4.54
CA SER A 18 0.54 -6.46 -4.49
C SER A 18 -0.05 -6.78 -5.87
N GLN A 19 0.15 -5.89 -6.84
CA GLN A 19 -0.44 -5.96 -8.19
C GLN A 19 0.62 -6.09 -9.28
N ALA A 20 1.77 -5.43 -9.12
CA ALA A 20 2.88 -5.47 -10.06
C ALA A 20 4.09 -6.20 -9.45
N PRO A 21 4.66 -7.21 -10.13
CA PRO A 21 5.79 -7.95 -9.60
C PRO A 21 7.05 -7.10 -9.56
N LEU A 22 7.81 -7.22 -8.47
CA LEU A 22 9.12 -6.60 -8.31
C LEU A 22 10.19 -7.69 -8.18
N LYS A 23 11.24 -7.60 -8.99
CA LYS A 23 12.40 -8.49 -8.90
C LYS A 23 12.99 -8.42 -7.47
N ASP A 24 13.39 -9.56 -6.93
CA ASP A 24 13.97 -9.71 -5.58
C ASP A 24 13.00 -9.45 -4.40
N HIS A 25 11.69 -9.34 -4.66
CA HIS A 25 10.67 -9.05 -3.64
C HIS A 25 9.61 -10.16 -3.51
N ALA A 26 9.94 -11.43 -3.80
CA ALA A 26 8.97 -12.52 -3.87
C ALA A 26 8.07 -12.63 -2.62
N VAL A 27 8.66 -12.67 -1.42
CA VAL A 27 7.92 -12.76 -0.15
C VAL A 27 7.12 -11.49 0.11
N TYR A 28 7.70 -10.32 -0.19
CA TYR A 28 7.04 -9.02 0.01
C TYR A 28 5.82 -8.85 -0.90
N CYS A 29 5.96 -9.09 -2.21
CA CYS A 29 4.87 -9.08 -3.17
C CYS A 29 3.76 -10.06 -2.78
N SER A 30 4.12 -11.28 -2.39
CA SER A 30 3.16 -12.31 -1.96
C SER A 30 2.37 -11.87 -0.72
N ALA A 31 3.05 -11.34 0.28
CA ALA A 31 2.41 -10.87 1.51
C ALA A 31 1.48 -9.67 1.25
N LYS A 32 1.89 -8.73 0.38
CA LYS A 32 1.06 -7.56 0.03
C LYS A 32 -0.13 -7.93 -0.85
N ALA A 33 0.01 -8.90 -1.75
CA ALA A 33 -1.12 -9.47 -2.49
C ALA A 33 -2.11 -10.18 -1.56
N ALA A 34 -1.62 -10.93 -0.57
CA ALA A 34 -2.46 -11.56 0.44
C ALA A 34 -3.20 -10.51 1.30
N LEU A 35 -2.54 -9.42 1.67
CA LEU A 35 -3.16 -8.31 2.40
C LEU A 35 -4.28 -7.63 1.60
N ASP A 36 -4.10 -7.43 0.30
CA ASP A 36 -5.15 -6.88 -0.57
C ASP A 36 -6.36 -7.80 -0.67
N MET A 37 -6.15 -9.12 -0.73
CA MET A 37 -7.25 -10.09 -0.70
C MET A 37 -7.94 -10.11 0.67
N LEU A 38 -7.17 -10.10 1.76
CA LEU A 38 -7.71 -10.00 3.11
C LEU A 38 -8.60 -8.76 3.28
N CYS A 39 -8.15 -7.60 2.79
CA CYS A 39 -8.92 -6.37 2.80
C CYS A 39 -10.29 -6.55 2.11
N LYS A 40 -10.32 -7.20 0.94
CA LYS A 40 -11.56 -7.45 0.19
C LYS A 40 -12.50 -8.39 0.93
N VAL A 41 -11.97 -9.46 1.52
CA VAL A 41 -12.77 -10.40 2.34
C VAL A 41 -13.35 -9.68 3.56
N MET A 42 -12.52 -8.91 4.28
CA MET A 42 -12.99 -8.13 5.42
C MET A 42 -14.04 -7.09 5.04
N ALA A 43 -13.87 -6.39 3.91
CA ALA A 43 -14.88 -5.45 3.43
C ALA A 43 -16.22 -6.13 3.13
N LEU A 44 -16.17 -7.33 2.52
CA LEU A 44 -17.36 -8.14 2.23
C LEU A 44 -18.08 -8.59 3.50
N GLU A 45 -17.34 -9.10 4.48
CA GLU A 45 -17.90 -9.65 5.72
C GLU A 45 -18.38 -8.56 6.69
N LEU A 46 -17.63 -7.47 6.79
CA LEU A 46 -17.84 -6.42 7.79
C LEU A 46 -18.74 -5.29 7.29
N GLY A 47 -19.01 -5.20 5.98
CA GLY A 47 -19.85 -4.16 5.39
C GLY A 47 -21.25 -4.08 6.01
N GLN A 48 -21.85 -5.24 6.33
CA GLN A 48 -23.15 -5.32 7.03
C GLN A 48 -23.16 -4.64 8.41
N HIS A 49 -21.99 -4.50 9.03
CA HIS A 49 -21.80 -3.83 10.32
C HIS A 49 -21.46 -2.34 10.18
N LYS A 50 -21.58 -1.76 8.99
CA LYS A 50 -21.17 -0.37 8.67
C LYS A 50 -19.68 -0.11 8.91
N ILE A 51 -18.85 -1.12 8.69
CA ILE A 51 -17.39 -1.03 8.78
C ILE A 51 -16.84 -1.09 7.35
N ARG A 52 -16.13 -0.03 6.94
CA ARG A 52 -15.43 0.01 5.65
C ARG A 52 -14.00 -0.51 5.84
N VAL A 53 -13.49 -1.27 4.88
CA VAL A 53 -12.10 -1.75 4.88
C VAL A 53 -11.50 -1.48 3.51
N ASN A 54 -10.37 -0.77 3.46
CA ASN A 54 -9.68 -0.41 2.21
C ASN A 54 -8.16 -0.58 2.35
N CYS A 55 -7.47 -0.66 1.20
CA CYS A 55 -6.01 -0.58 1.12
C CYS A 55 -5.58 0.73 0.49
N VAL A 56 -4.43 1.25 0.93
CA VAL A 56 -3.64 2.23 0.18
C VAL A 56 -2.38 1.53 -0.33
N ASN A 57 -2.11 1.63 -1.64
CA ASN A 57 -1.06 0.88 -2.33
C ASN A 57 -0.01 1.83 -2.92
N PRO A 58 0.89 2.40 -2.10
CA PRO A 58 1.90 3.34 -2.59
C PRO A 58 2.96 2.63 -3.45
N THR A 59 3.63 3.42 -4.29
CA THR A 59 4.94 3.04 -4.87
C THR A 59 6.06 3.26 -3.82
N VAL A 60 7.32 3.34 -4.23
CA VAL A 60 8.41 3.79 -3.35
C VAL A 60 8.06 5.14 -2.73
N VAL A 61 8.14 5.22 -1.40
CA VAL A 61 7.90 6.42 -0.60
C VAL A 61 9.22 6.89 0.00
N LEU A 62 9.52 8.19 -0.10
CA LEU A 62 10.74 8.82 0.41
C LEU A 62 10.74 9.01 1.94
N THR A 63 10.43 7.94 2.66
CA THR A 63 10.77 7.81 4.08
C THR A 63 12.28 7.74 4.27
N GLU A 64 12.79 7.90 5.49
CA GLU A 64 14.23 7.72 5.76
C GLU A 64 14.76 6.35 5.30
N MET A 65 13.98 5.28 5.50
CA MET A 65 14.31 3.94 4.97
C MET A 65 14.25 3.89 3.44
N GLY A 66 13.25 4.54 2.83
CA GLY A 66 13.08 4.60 1.38
C GLY A 66 14.24 5.32 0.69
N LYS A 67 14.65 6.48 1.24
CA LYS A 67 15.80 7.26 0.77
C LYS A 67 17.08 6.42 0.79
N LEU A 68 17.34 5.68 1.88
CA LEU A 68 18.49 4.78 1.97
C LEU A 68 18.39 3.64 0.94
N GLY A 69 17.25 2.97 0.89
CA GLY A 69 17.03 1.77 0.06
C GLY A 69 16.97 2.03 -1.45
N TRP A 70 16.74 3.28 -1.86
CA TRP A 70 16.60 3.71 -3.26
C TRP A 70 17.56 4.84 -3.64
N SER A 71 18.64 5.04 -2.86
CA SER A 71 19.66 6.06 -3.13
C SER A 71 20.53 5.77 -4.35
N ASP A 72 20.73 4.49 -4.70
CA ASP A 72 21.50 4.07 -5.86
C ASP A 72 20.72 4.33 -7.17
N PRO A 73 21.20 5.23 -8.06
CA PRO A 73 20.54 5.54 -9.32
C PRO A 73 20.36 4.33 -10.24
N THR A 74 21.26 3.34 -10.18
CA THR A 74 21.17 2.13 -11.01
C THR A 74 19.95 1.27 -10.64
N LYS A 75 19.55 1.31 -9.37
CA LYS A 75 18.34 0.68 -8.85
C LYS A 75 17.11 1.57 -9.01
N ALA A 76 17.24 2.88 -8.78
CA ALA A 76 16.12 3.81 -8.81
C ALA A 76 15.62 4.12 -10.23
N ASN A 77 16.52 4.33 -11.19
CA ASN A 77 16.15 4.77 -12.54
C ASN A 77 15.19 3.80 -13.27
N PRO A 78 15.38 2.47 -13.23
CA PRO A 78 14.43 1.54 -13.83
C PRO A 78 13.03 1.63 -13.20
N MET A 79 12.94 1.87 -11.90
CA MET A 79 11.66 2.06 -11.21
C MET A 79 11.01 3.37 -11.64
N LEU A 80 11.77 4.47 -11.64
CA LEU A 80 11.29 5.80 -12.04
C LEU A 80 10.81 5.83 -13.49
N ALA A 81 11.47 5.10 -14.40
CA ALA A 81 11.05 4.97 -15.79
C ALA A 81 9.66 4.33 -15.95
N GLY A 82 9.23 3.52 -14.97
CA GLY A 82 7.89 2.95 -14.89
C GLY A 82 6.84 3.85 -14.25
N ILE A 83 7.22 5.01 -13.70
CA ILE A 83 6.32 5.95 -13.03
C ILE A 83 6.06 7.13 -13.97
N PRO A 84 4.83 7.33 -14.49
CA PRO A 84 4.53 8.42 -15.40
C PRO A 84 4.82 9.83 -14.85
N LEU A 85 4.74 10.02 -13.53
CA LEU A 85 5.06 11.29 -12.87
C LEU A 85 6.58 11.51 -12.71
N GLY A 86 7.41 10.53 -13.04
CA GLY A 86 8.88 10.64 -13.01
C GLY A 86 9.49 10.82 -11.61
N ARG A 87 8.73 10.57 -10.53
CA ARG A 87 9.19 10.74 -9.15
C ARG A 87 8.62 9.68 -8.21
N PHE A 88 9.29 9.49 -7.08
CA PHE A 88 8.75 8.73 -5.95
C PHE A 88 7.73 9.55 -5.15
N ALA A 89 6.96 8.87 -4.31
CA ALA A 89 5.96 9.50 -3.45
C ALA A 89 6.61 10.11 -2.20
N GLU A 90 6.06 11.21 -1.72
CA GLU A 90 6.35 11.76 -0.40
C GLU A 90 5.44 11.12 0.66
N VAL A 91 5.81 11.25 1.94
CA VAL A 91 5.06 10.65 3.05
C VAL A 91 3.67 11.25 3.14
N GLU A 92 3.57 12.56 2.97
CA GLU A 92 2.34 13.33 3.03
C GLU A 92 1.33 12.85 1.99
N GLU A 93 1.78 12.47 0.79
CA GLU A 93 0.90 11.95 -0.28
C GLU A 93 0.26 10.61 0.09
N VAL A 94 0.91 9.82 0.95
CA VAL A 94 0.32 8.58 1.48
C VAL A 94 -0.63 8.88 2.62
N VAL A 95 -0.31 9.84 3.49
CA VAL A 95 -1.15 10.28 4.60
C VAL A 95 -2.47 10.88 4.08
N ASP A 96 -2.39 11.72 3.06
CA ASP A 96 -3.55 12.36 2.42
C ASP A 96 -4.53 11.35 1.83
N ALA A 97 -4.06 10.17 1.42
CA ALA A 97 -4.93 9.09 0.94
C ALA A 97 -5.65 8.32 2.06
N VAL A 98 -5.22 8.48 3.32
CA VAL A 98 -5.76 7.75 4.48
C VAL A 98 -6.76 8.59 5.28
N VAL A 99 -6.56 9.91 5.37
CA VAL A 99 -7.36 10.86 6.18
C VAL A 99 -8.63 11.28 5.45
#